data_AF-A0A961M2G1-F1
#
_entry.id   AF-A0A961M2G1-F1
#
_cell.length_a   1.000
_cell.length_b   1.000
_cell.length_c   1.000
_cell.angle_alpha   90.00
_cell.angle_beta   90.00
_cell.angle_gamma   90.00
#
_symmetry.space_group_name_H-M   'P 1'
#
loop_
_entity.id
_entity.type
_entity.pdbx_description
1 polymer ?
#
loop_
_entity_poly.entity_id
_entity_poly.type
_entity_poly.pdbx_seq_one_letter_code
_entity_poly.pdbx_strand_id
1 'polypeptide(L)'
;MPLFAHAARPVHLGPFPLERLRRGGAPDLAGLPYSAPLRFDHPDPFSLAHAMARYQAMFDTVRAGPVVHDTAEIPQDPVDRSNHLKAAGYYFDASMMAVCALEPAHHLPEPHRNPMIDALRAELERGQPKTHAAGIDAIYADILDAARSPHGPVTGHRHALLIAVGYARDPVQGEPGCDWLHGTQAERAALLANNTAVVLSSYLRMLGHEARAHSMSTSEVDLPRLAVSSGLAFVRDGLAVSPYLGTRYGLAAVTTTLELAPDAPLAADGRSARSHGPGWWTGAAAPRRAATAEPFAHREFRKGPYPFERLKRVEEPTTLIDHARVPRFPKRADFFARALYGDMGKGVQEGAKGGRYVAKSPIGACARRALGALLLLQFGEARGPQSAPDPDRNAENLKAAGYYLSADAVGLCAVPDWAYYSHNSAGEPLAAYHANAVNMLFDQGHETMEGASGDDWISVAQSMRAYLRFSLLGGVVAEQIRRLGYSARVHSVLDGDVLQPPLLLLSGLGEVSRIGEVILNPYLGPRLKSGSVTTDMPMTADRPIDFGLQTFCNSCNKCARECPSGAITAGPK
;
A
#
# COMPACT_ATOMS: atom_id res chain seq x y z
N MET A 1 -8.72 3.24 -20.36
CA MET A 1 -10.04 3.04 -19.74
C MET A 1 -10.61 1.70 -20.17
N PRO A 2 -11.34 0.99 -19.30
CA PRO A 2 -12.03 -0.24 -19.65
C PRO A 2 -13.14 0.03 -20.68
N LEU A 3 -13.37 -0.92 -21.59
CA LEU A 3 -14.44 -0.84 -22.60
C LEU A 3 -15.80 -1.30 -22.05
N PHE A 4 -15.78 -2.09 -20.97
CA PHE A 4 -16.96 -2.67 -20.34
C PHE A 4 -17.04 -2.24 -18.87
N ALA A 5 -18.27 -2.05 -18.38
CA ALA A 5 -18.51 -1.89 -16.96
C ALA A 5 -18.45 -3.25 -16.26
N HIS A 6 -17.94 -3.29 -15.04
CA HIS A 6 -17.80 -4.50 -14.23
C HIS A 6 -18.58 -4.44 -12.91
N ALA A 7 -19.59 -3.57 -12.82
CA ALA A 7 -20.40 -3.37 -11.60
C ALA A 7 -21.06 -4.67 -11.10
N ALA A 8 -21.40 -5.60 -11.99
CA ALA A 8 -22.00 -6.88 -11.64
C ALA A 8 -20.97 -8.01 -11.36
N ARG A 9 -19.66 -7.76 -11.51
CA ARG A 9 -18.63 -8.77 -11.23
C ARG A 9 -18.35 -8.79 -9.72
N PRO A 10 -18.53 -9.94 -9.04
CA PRO A 10 -18.14 -10.05 -7.64
C PRO A 10 -16.65 -9.77 -7.44
N VAL A 11 -16.32 -8.98 -6.42
CA VAL A 11 -14.94 -8.54 -6.14
C VAL A 11 -13.98 -9.72 -5.93
N HIS A 12 -14.46 -10.83 -5.35
CA HIS A 12 -13.66 -12.04 -5.11
C HIS A 12 -13.17 -12.74 -6.39
N LEU A 13 -13.72 -12.41 -7.56
CA LEU A 13 -13.23 -12.92 -8.84
C LEU A 13 -12.05 -12.10 -9.39
N GLY A 14 -11.76 -10.95 -8.79
CA GLY A 14 -10.59 -10.15 -9.09
C GLY A 14 -10.53 -9.60 -10.52
N PRO A 15 -9.37 -9.04 -10.90
CA PRO A 15 -9.23 -8.31 -12.15
C PRO A 15 -8.93 -9.21 -13.36
N PHE A 16 -8.52 -10.47 -13.17
CA PHE A 16 -8.27 -11.45 -14.24
C PHE A 16 -9.39 -12.49 -14.31
N PRO A 17 -9.71 -13.06 -15.50
CA PRO A 17 -10.76 -14.05 -15.64
C PRO A 17 -10.29 -15.47 -15.23
N LEU A 18 -9.90 -15.62 -13.96
CA LEU A 18 -9.38 -16.88 -13.39
C LEU A 18 -10.45 -17.98 -13.34
N GLU A 19 -11.73 -17.61 -13.23
CA GLU A 19 -12.87 -18.51 -13.23
C GLU A 19 -13.07 -19.24 -14.57
N ARG A 20 -12.44 -18.73 -15.64
CA ARG A 20 -12.55 -19.28 -16.99
C ARG A 20 -11.43 -20.24 -17.36
N LEU A 21 -10.44 -20.41 -16.48
CA LEU A 21 -9.36 -21.38 -16.63
C LEU A 21 -9.90 -22.81 -16.45
N ARG A 22 -9.33 -23.77 -17.17
CA ARG A 22 -9.63 -25.19 -16.99
C ARG A 22 -8.97 -25.68 -15.71
N ARG A 23 -9.77 -26.30 -14.84
CA ARG A 23 -9.35 -26.86 -13.55
C ARG A 23 -9.26 -28.39 -13.65
N GLY A 24 -8.37 -29.00 -12.89
CA GLY A 24 -8.06 -30.43 -12.93
C GLY A 24 -7.90 -31.05 -11.54
N GLY A 25 -7.33 -32.26 -11.50
CA GLY A 25 -6.98 -32.97 -10.26
C GLY A 25 -5.65 -32.48 -9.66
N ALA A 26 -5.13 -33.22 -8.68
CA ALA A 26 -3.87 -32.91 -8.00
C ALA A 26 -2.71 -32.72 -9.00
N PRO A 27 -1.89 -31.66 -8.85
CA PRO A 27 -0.78 -31.42 -9.76
C PRO A 27 0.42 -32.30 -9.40
N ASP A 28 1.26 -32.61 -10.40
CA ASP A 28 2.57 -33.19 -10.14
C ASP A 28 3.58 -32.09 -9.78
N LEU A 29 4.06 -32.11 -8.54
CA LEU A 29 5.06 -31.17 -8.02
C LEU A 29 6.49 -31.71 -8.12
N ALA A 30 6.71 -32.96 -8.56
CA ALA A 30 8.04 -33.57 -8.63
C ALA A 30 8.98 -32.80 -9.56
N GLY A 31 8.44 -32.23 -10.64
CA GLY A 31 9.18 -31.39 -11.58
C GLY A 31 9.44 -29.96 -11.09
N LEU A 32 9.01 -29.57 -9.88
CA LEU A 32 9.18 -28.23 -9.33
C LEU A 32 10.16 -28.26 -8.14
N PRO A 33 11.43 -27.82 -8.31
CA PRO A 33 12.37 -27.73 -7.21
C PRO A 33 11.88 -26.74 -6.14
N TYR A 34 12.31 -26.95 -4.90
CA TYR A 34 12.08 -25.98 -3.84
C TYR A 34 12.76 -24.65 -4.15
N SER A 35 12.04 -23.57 -3.89
CA SER A 35 12.50 -22.21 -4.14
C SER A 35 13.67 -21.83 -3.24
N ALA A 36 14.55 -20.95 -3.72
CA ALA A 36 15.52 -20.24 -2.89
C ALA A 36 14.89 -18.98 -2.28
N PRO A 37 15.35 -18.51 -1.11
CA PRO A 37 14.87 -17.25 -0.54
C PRO A 37 15.27 -16.07 -1.42
N LEU A 38 14.33 -15.15 -1.66
CA LEU A 38 14.62 -13.89 -2.33
C LEU A 38 15.43 -12.98 -1.41
N ARG A 39 16.53 -12.46 -1.94
CA ARG A 39 17.39 -11.50 -1.27
C ARG A 39 17.15 -10.12 -1.85
N PHE A 40 17.29 -9.09 -1.02
CA PHE A 40 17.17 -7.69 -1.41
C PHE A 40 18.57 -7.05 -1.46
N ASP A 41 19.51 -7.78 -2.05
CA ASP A 41 20.84 -7.30 -2.41
C ASP A 41 20.90 -7.03 -3.91
N HIS A 42 21.73 -6.06 -4.28
CA HIS A 42 21.88 -5.64 -5.67
C HIS A 42 23.32 -5.12 -5.86
N PRO A 43 23.96 -5.37 -7.02
CA PRO A 43 25.33 -4.92 -7.26
C PRO A 43 25.45 -3.39 -7.39
N ASP A 44 24.44 -2.73 -7.94
CA ASP A 44 24.38 -1.27 -7.98
C ASP A 44 24.03 -0.70 -6.59
N PRO A 45 24.92 0.06 -5.94
CA PRO A 45 24.67 0.66 -4.64
C PRO A 45 23.52 1.67 -4.65
N PHE A 46 23.11 2.19 -5.81
CA PHE A 46 22.00 3.14 -5.92
C PHE A 46 20.65 2.45 -6.17
N SER A 47 20.62 1.12 -6.27
CA SER A 47 19.39 0.37 -6.49
C SER A 47 18.36 0.56 -5.36
N LEU A 48 17.09 0.61 -5.76
CA LEU A 48 15.94 0.69 -4.87
C LEU A 48 15.76 -0.59 -4.03
N ALA A 49 16.34 -1.72 -4.45
CA ALA A 49 16.27 -3.00 -3.73
C ALA A 49 16.73 -2.85 -2.27
N HIS A 50 17.80 -2.10 -2.05
CA HIS A 50 18.35 -1.85 -0.72
C HIS A 50 17.40 -1.03 0.18
N ALA A 51 16.67 -0.06 -0.39
CA ALA A 51 15.67 0.70 0.36
C ALA A 51 14.46 -0.19 0.69
N MET A 52 14.02 -1.03 -0.26
CA MET A 52 12.95 -2.01 -0.04
C MET A 52 13.31 -3.06 1.03
N ALA A 53 14.58 -3.46 1.12
CA ALA A 53 15.06 -4.49 2.03
C ALA A 53 14.64 -4.25 3.49
N ARG A 54 14.74 -3.00 3.95
CA ARG A 54 14.43 -2.59 5.32
C ARG A 54 12.93 -2.69 5.62
N TYR A 55 12.08 -2.38 4.65
CA TYR A 55 10.62 -2.49 4.76
C TYR A 55 10.15 -3.95 4.67
N GLN A 56 10.77 -4.74 3.79
CA GLN A 56 10.56 -6.18 3.73
C GLN A 56 10.91 -6.83 5.07
N ALA A 57 12.05 -6.47 5.67
CA ALA A 57 12.47 -7.00 6.97
C ALA A 57 11.48 -6.65 8.09
N MET A 58 10.96 -5.42 8.12
CA MET A 58 9.95 -5.02 9.10
C MET A 58 8.65 -5.82 8.96
N PHE A 59 8.20 -6.07 7.73
CA PHE A 59 7.03 -6.94 7.50
C PHE A 59 7.29 -8.40 7.86
N ASP A 60 8.47 -8.93 7.55
CA ASP A 60 8.87 -10.26 7.99
C ASP A 60 8.95 -10.35 9.53
N THR A 61 9.27 -9.27 10.23
CA THR A 61 9.22 -9.20 11.70
C THR A 61 7.79 -9.31 12.24
N VAL A 62 6.82 -8.61 11.64
CA VAL A 62 5.42 -8.61 12.12
C VAL A 62 4.53 -9.69 11.47
N ARG A 63 5.14 -10.67 10.80
CA ARG A 63 4.44 -11.72 10.03
C ARG A 63 3.54 -12.64 10.87
N ALA A 64 3.78 -12.71 12.18
CA ALA A 64 3.00 -13.49 13.15
C ALA A 64 2.74 -12.68 14.41
N GLY A 65 1.80 -13.12 15.25
CA GLY A 65 1.47 -12.47 16.51
C GLY A 65 0.42 -13.25 17.28
N PRO A 66 0.04 -12.79 18.47
CA PRO A 66 -0.99 -13.45 19.28
C PRO A 66 -2.37 -13.35 18.62
N VAL A 67 -3.22 -14.32 18.94
CA VAL A 67 -4.68 -14.22 18.77
C VAL A 67 -5.19 -13.39 19.95
N VAL A 68 -5.75 -12.21 19.65
CA VAL A 68 -6.05 -11.16 20.65
C VAL A 68 -7.49 -11.17 21.16
N HIS A 69 -8.38 -11.91 20.50
CA HIS A 69 -9.80 -11.97 20.81
C HIS A 69 -10.33 -13.41 20.73
N ASP A 70 -11.43 -13.66 21.43
CA ASP A 70 -12.22 -14.87 21.23
C ASP A 70 -12.71 -14.97 19.78
N THR A 71 -13.10 -16.18 19.36
CA THR A 71 -13.58 -16.42 18.00
C THR A 71 -14.74 -15.51 17.64
N ALA A 72 -14.55 -14.71 16.60
CA ALA A 72 -15.55 -13.77 16.11
C ALA A 72 -16.71 -14.52 15.41
N GLU A 73 -17.89 -13.91 15.39
CA GLU A 73 -18.99 -14.38 14.56
C GLU A 73 -18.64 -14.15 13.08
N ILE A 74 -18.49 -15.25 12.34
CA ILE A 74 -18.16 -15.27 10.91
C ILE A 74 -19.10 -16.23 10.17
N PRO A 75 -19.24 -16.09 8.83
CA PRO A 75 -20.02 -17.04 8.03
C PRO A 75 -19.59 -18.48 8.27
N GLN A 76 -20.54 -19.43 8.22
CA GLN A 76 -20.25 -20.85 8.45
C GLN A 76 -19.72 -21.56 7.19
N ASP A 77 -20.13 -21.12 6.00
CA ASP A 77 -19.72 -21.71 4.74
C ASP A 77 -18.24 -21.39 4.41
N PRO A 78 -17.36 -22.39 4.26
CA PRO A 78 -15.97 -22.19 3.83
C PRO A 78 -15.83 -21.48 2.47
N VAL A 79 -16.82 -21.59 1.59
CA VAL A 79 -16.85 -20.89 0.29
C VAL A 79 -17.01 -19.39 0.50
N ASP A 80 -17.94 -18.97 1.35
CA ASP A 80 -18.16 -17.55 1.68
C ASP A 80 -16.91 -16.93 2.32
N ARG A 81 -16.28 -17.65 3.25
CA ARG A 81 -15.01 -17.23 3.88
C ARG A 81 -13.91 -17.05 2.83
N SER A 82 -13.78 -18.00 1.90
CA SER A 82 -12.77 -17.96 0.84
C SER A 82 -13.02 -16.80 -0.12
N ASN A 83 -14.26 -16.59 -0.52
CA ASN A 83 -14.65 -15.46 -1.35
C ASN A 83 -14.39 -14.12 -0.65
N HIS A 84 -14.73 -14.01 0.64
CA HIS A 84 -14.43 -12.82 1.42
C HIS A 84 -12.93 -12.52 1.48
N LEU A 85 -12.10 -13.52 1.78
CA LEU A 85 -10.66 -13.34 1.90
C LEU A 85 -9.97 -13.08 0.56
N LYS A 86 -10.46 -13.67 -0.53
CA LYS A 86 -10.03 -13.30 -1.90
C LYS A 86 -10.39 -11.85 -2.21
N ALA A 87 -11.62 -11.43 -1.92
CA ALA A 87 -12.04 -10.04 -2.10
C ALA A 87 -11.18 -9.08 -1.26
N ALA A 88 -10.87 -9.44 -0.01
CA ALA A 88 -9.97 -8.68 0.85
C ALA A 88 -8.54 -8.62 0.28
N GLY A 89 -8.02 -9.70 -0.30
CA GLY A 89 -6.74 -9.70 -0.98
C GLY A 89 -6.69 -8.77 -2.20
N TYR A 90 -7.71 -8.81 -3.06
CA TYR A 90 -7.83 -7.85 -4.17
C TYR A 90 -8.02 -6.42 -3.71
N TYR A 91 -8.79 -6.24 -2.64
CA TYR A 91 -8.93 -4.96 -1.97
C TYR A 91 -7.56 -4.44 -1.52
N PHE A 92 -6.69 -5.26 -0.94
CA PHE A 92 -5.29 -4.92 -0.63
C PHE A 92 -4.30 -5.12 -1.80
N ASP A 93 -4.76 -4.87 -3.05
CA ASP A 93 -3.93 -4.76 -4.27
C ASP A 93 -3.26 -6.04 -4.78
N ALA A 94 -3.71 -7.22 -4.36
CA ALA A 94 -3.28 -8.47 -5.01
C ALA A 94 -3.64 -8.47 -6.50
N SER A 95 -2.75 -8.97 -7.36
CA SER A 95 -3.07 -9.20 -8.77
C SER A 95 -3.91 -10.47 -8.94
N MET A 96 -3.61 -11.52 -8.19
CA MET A 96 -4.36 -12.78 -8.14
C MET A 96 -4.40 -13.31 -6.72
N MET A 97 -5.52 -13.94 -6.38
CA MET A 97 -5.75 -14.60 -5.08
C MET A 97 -6.21 -16.04 -5.32
N ALA A 98 -5.77 -16.96 -4.46
CA ALA A 98 -6.31 -18.31 -4.39
C ALA A 98 -6.22 -18.89 -2.98
N VAL A 99 -6.95 -19.98 -2.74
CA VAL A 99 -6.90 -20.77 -1.51
C VAL A 99 -6.32 -22.14 -1.83
N CYS A 100 -5.40 -22.63 -1.01
CA CYS A 100 -4.81 -23.95 -1.12
C CYS A 100 -5.07 -24.75 0.17
N ALA A 101 -5.36 -26.04 0.05
CA ALA A 101 -5.16 -26.96 1.17
C ALA A 101 -3.66 -27.12 1.42
N LEU A 102 -3.23 -27.09 2.67
CA LEU A 102 -1.84 -27.36 3.04
C LEU A 102 -1.59 -28.86 3.08
N GLU A 103 -0.48 -29.27 2.47
CA GLU A 103 -0.06 -30.66 2.34
C GLU A 103 1.44 -30.74 2.68
N PRO A 104 1.96 -31.90 3.09
CA PRO A 104 3.37 -32.05 3.42
C PRO A 104 4.34 -31.57 2.32
N ALA A 105 3.97 -31.76 1.05
CA ALA A 105 4.77 -31.34 -0.10
C ALA A 105 4.95 -29.80 -0.22
N HIS A 106 4.10 -29.02 0.45
CA HIS A 106 4.17 -27.55 0.48
C HIS A 106 5.14 -27.02 1.54
N HIS A 107 5.57 -27.83 2.51
CA HIS A 107 6.54 -27.38 3.52
C HIS A 107 7.94 -27.36 2.94
N LEU A 108 8.68 -26.29 3.22
CA LEU A 108 10.09 -26.21 2.90
C LEU A 108 10.87 -27.21 3.79
N PRO A 109 11.86 -27.94 3.24
CA PRO A 109 12.74 -28.77 4.03
C PRO A 109 13.50 -27.97 5.10
N GLU A 110 13.92 -26.76 4.73
CA GLU A 110 14.53 -25.77 5.63
C GLU A 110 13.79 -24.43 5.46
N PRO A 111 13.23 -23.86 6.56
CA PRO A 111 12.57 -22.57 6.49
C PRO A 111 13.50 -21.45 6.02
N HIS A 112 12.99 -20.57 5.17
CA HIS A 112 13.67 -19.34 4.79
C HIS A 112 13.56 -18.31 5.89
N ARG A 113 14.67 -17.60 6.15
CA ARG A 113 14.71 -16.46 7.08
C ARG A 113 15.46 -15.29 6.47
N ASN A 114 14.82 -14.12 6.48
CA ASN A 114 15.45 -12.87 6.10
C ASN A 114 16.49 -12.45 7.17
N PRO A 115 17.80 -12.38 6.83
CA PRO A 115 18.84 -12.05 7.80
C PRO A 115 18.74 -10.62 8.34
N MET A 116 18.05 -9.72 7.64
CA MET A 116 17.91 -8.32 8.05
C MET A 116 16.97 -8.14 9.26
N ILE A 117 16.17 -9.15 9.61
CA ILE A 117 15.33 -9.12 10.82
C ILE A 117 16.21 -8.94 12.06
N ASP A 118 17.35 -9.63 12.13
CA ASP A 118 18.23 -9.58 13.29
C ASP A 118 18.96 -8.22 13.38
N ALA A 119 19.31 -7.62 12.24
CA ALA A 119 19.88 -6.27 12.18
C ALA A 119 18.87 -5.21 12.64
N LEU A 120 17.61 -5.33 12.18
CA LEU A 120 16.51 -4.45 12.60
C LEU A 120 16.22 -4.60 14.09
N ARG A 121 16.20 -5.83 14.63
CA ARG A 121 16.06 -6.08 16.06
C ARG A 121 17.15 -5.36 16.87
N ALA A 122 18.42 -5.54 16.49
CA ALA A 122 19.54 -4.91 17.19
C ALA A 122 19.49 -3.37 17.13
N GLU A 123 18.91 -2.80 16.07
CA GLU A 123 18.64 -1.37 16.00
C GLU A 123 17.52 -0.95 16.96
N LEU A 124 16.38 -1.65 16.96
CA LEU A 124 15.26 -1.38 17.86
C LEU A 124 15.64 -1.55 19.34
N GLU A 125 16.51 -2.50 19.67
CA GLU A 125 16.97 -2.70 21.06
C GLU A 125 17.87 -1.56 21.57
N ARG A 126 18.59 -0.89 20.67
CA ARG A 126 19.44 0.26 21.01
C ARG A 126 18.71 1.60 20.90
N GLY A 127 17.57 1.60 20.21
CA GLY A 127 16.77 2.79 19.94
C GLY A 127 15.76 3.11 21.03
N GLN A 128 15.12 4.25 20.85
CA GLN A 128 13.92 4.67 21.60
C GLN A 128 12.94 5.33 20.64
N PRO A 129 11.63 5.38 20.97
CA PRO A 129 10.65 6.12 20.18
C PRO A 129 11.09 7.57 19.89
N LYS A 130 11.14 7.93 18.60
CA LYS A 130 11.45 9.31 18.14
C LYS A 130 10.19 10.15 17.89
N THR A 131 9.05 9.74 18.42
CA THR A 131 7.75 10.38 18.19
C THR A 131 6.90 10.32 19.44
N HIS A 132 5.98 11.28 19.54
CA HIS A 132 4.97 11.36 20.59
C HIS A 132 3.58 10.97 20.06
N ALA A 133 3.54 10.18 18.97
CA ALA A 133 2.30 9.62 18.47
C ALA A 133 1.58 8.81 19.57
N ALA A 134 0.25 8.94 19.65
CA ALA A 134 -0.52 8.26 20.68
C ALA A 134 -0.36 6.74 20.59
N GLY A 135 0.03 6.11 21.71
CA GLY A 135 0.23 4.65 21.79
C GLY A 135 1.57 4.15 21.25
N ILE A 136 2.53 5.05 20.98
CA ILE A 136 3.85 4.67 20.44
C ILE A 136 4.59 3.66 21.32
N ASP A 137 4.52 3.78 22.66
CA ASP A 137 5.22 2.86 23.55
C ASP A 137 4.70 1.42 23.42
N ALA A 138 3.38 1.26 23.31
CA ALA A 138 2.75 -0.03 23.08
C ALA A 138 3.08 -0.61 21.71
N ILE A 139 3.12 0.25 20.68
CA ILE A 139 3.58 -0.15 19.33
C ILE A 139 5.03 -0.62 19.40
N TYR A 140 5.92 0.16 20.00
CA TYR A 140 7.34 -0.17 20.09
C TYR A 140 7.57 -1.50 20.82
N ALA A 141 6.87 -1.71 21.94
CA ALA A 141 6.92 -2.96 22.69
C ALA A 141 6.42 -4.17 21.88
N ASP A 142 5.28 -4.05 21.17
CA ASP A 142 4.76 -5.13 20.30
C ASP A 142 5.74 -5.49 19.19
N ILE A 143 6.32 -4.50 18.51
CA ILE A 143 7.27 -4.76 17.42
C ILE A 143 8.56 -5.39 17.95
N LEU A 144 9.03 -4.94 19.11
CA LEU A 144 10.23 -5.49 19.74
C LEU A 144 10.01 -6.94 20.20
N ASP A 145 8.85 -7.24 20.77
CA ASP A 145 8.45 -8.60 21.14
C ASP A 145 8.35 -9.50 19.91
N ALA A 146 7.75 -9.01 18.81
CA ALA A 146 7.70 -9.71 17.54
C ALA A 146 9.10 -10.00 16.99
N ALA A 147 10.04 -9.06 17.09
CA ALA A 147 11.42 -9.24 16.65
C ALA A 147 12.21 -10.25 17.49
N ARG A 148 11.86 -10.40 18.78
CA ARG A 148 12.50 -11.35 19.71
C ARG A 148 11.92 -12.75 19.61
N SER A 149 10.64 -12.85 19.23
CA SER A 149 9.89 -14.09 19.21
C SER A 149 10.48 -15.09 18.21
N PRO A 150 10.97 -16.25 18.66
CA PRO A 150 11.28 -17.34 17.74
C PRO A 150 9.98 -17.85 17.11
N HIS A 151 10.04 -18.23 15.84
CA HIS A 151 8.91 -18.85 15.17
C HIS A 151 9.19 -20.34 14.97
N GLY A 152 8.44 -21.18 15.69
CA GLY A 152 8.45 -22.63 15.48
C GLY A 152 7.81 -23.02 14.14
N PRO A 153 7.83 -24.31 13.77
CA PRO A 153 7.18 -24.79 12.55
C PRO A 153 5.68 -24.44 12.54
N VAL A 154 5.12 -24.29 11.33
CA VAL A 154 3.68 -24.11 11.17
C VAL A 154 2.99 -25.45 11.34
N THR A 155 2.60 -25.77 12.58
CA THR A 155 1.88 -26.99 12.95
C THR A 155 0.40 -26.68 13.15
N GLY A 156 -0.50 -27.41 12.49
CA GLY A 156 -1.95 -27.29 12.69
C GLY A 156 -2.68 -26.35 11.72
N HIS A 157 -1.96 -25.52 10.96
CA HIS A 157 -2.56 -24.80 9.84
C HIS A 157 -2.90 -25.79 8.72
N ARG A 158 -4.11 -25.68 8.15
CA ARG A 158 -4.62 -26.59 7.11
C ARG A 158 -4.88 -25.91 5.78
N HIS A 159 -4.90 -24.58 5.76
CA HIS A 159 -5.17 -23.80 4.56
C HIS A 159 -4.15 -22.69 4.39
N ALA A 160 -3.92 -22.30 3.14
CA ALA A 160 -3.11 -21.16 2.75
C ALA A 160 -3.89 -20.25 1.80
N LEU A 161 -3.93 -18.95 2.11
CA LEU A 161 -4.32 -17.90 1.18
C LEU A 161 -3.08 -17.50 0.39
N LEU A 162 -3.10 -17.68 -0.92
CA LEU A 162 -2.00 -17.30 -1.79
C LEU A 162 -2.27 -15.95 -2.46
N ILE A 163 -1.25 -15.10 -2.46
CA ILE A 163 -1.27 -13.74 -2.99
C ILE A 163 -0.19 -13.65 -4.07
N ALA A 164 -0.58 -13.25 -5.28
CA ALA A 164 0.37 -12.94 -6.35
C ALA A 164 0.29 -11.47 -6.74
N VAL A 165 1.44 -10.84 -6.93
CA VAL A 165 1.57 -9.48 -7.49
C VAL A 165 2.35 -9.56 -8.79
N GLY A 166 1.75 -9.14 -9.89
CA GLY A 166 2.39 -9.12 -11.21
C GLY A 166 3.48 -8.04 -11.29
N TYR A 167 4.51 -8.33 -12.09
CA TYR A 167 5.51 -7.32 -12.42
C TYR A 167 4.89 -6.22 -13.29
N ALA A 168 5.45 -5.02 -13.20
CA ALA A 168 5.25 -4.04 -14.25
C ALA A 168 6.15 -4.38 -15.46
N ARG A 169 6.10 -3.56 -16.51
CA ARG A 169 7.13 -3.57 -17.56
C ARG A 169 8.53 -3.41 -16.93
N ASP A 170 9.54 -4.07 -17.47
CA ASP A 170 10.92 -3.81 -17.05
C ASP A 170 11.39 -2.40 -17.48
N PRO A 171 12.11 -1.67 -16.62
CA PRO A 171 12.70 -0.38 -17.00
C PRO A 171 13.65 -0.54 -18.19
N VAL A 172 13.55 0.34 -19.19
CA VAL A 172 14.48 0.32 -20.33
C VAL A 172 15.81 0.96 -19.90
N GLN A 173 16.93 0.48 -20.45
CA GLN A 173 18.24 1.09 -20.19
C GLN A 173 18.25 2.55 -20.68
N GLY A 174 18.67 3.47 -19.81
CA GLY A 174 18.68 4.91 -20.11
C GLY A 174 17.30 5.57 -20.12
N GLU A 175 16.24 4.87 -19.70
CA GLU A 175 14.92 5.48 -19.51
C GLU A 175 14.96 6.55 -18.40
N PRO A 176 14.49 7.78 -18.66
CA PRO A 176 14.43 8.83 -17.65
C PRO A 176 13.65 8.41 -16.39
N GLY A 177 14.27 8.61 -15.23
CA GLY A 177 13.72 8.24 -13.92
C GLY A 177 13.89 6.78 -13.51
N CYS A 178 14.56 5.94 -14.32
CA CYS A 178 14.68 4.52 -14.02
C CYS A 178 15.99 4.11 -13.34
N ASP A 179 16.81 5.08 -12.90
CA ASP A 179 18.17 4.81 -12.40
C ASP A 179 18.23 3.82 -11.24
N TRP A 180 17.19 3.79 -10.40
CA TRP A 180 17.14 2.94 -9.20
C TRP A 180 16.40 1.61 -9.43
N LEU A 181 15.79 1.41 -10.60
CA LEU A 181 14.72 0.43 -10.78
C LEU A 181 15.17 -0.87 -11.45
N HIS A 182 16.24 -0.84 -12.25
CA HIS A 182 16.70 -2.01 -13.02
C HIS A 182 16.97 -3.20 -12.12
N GLY A 183 16.48 -4.37 -12.52
CA GLY A 183 16.72 -5.63 -11.80
C GLY A 183 15.92 -5.81 -10.51
N THR A 184 14.97 -4.94 -10.17
CA THR A 184 14.32 -4.94 -8.84
C THR A 184 12.87 -5.46 -8.81
N GLN A 185 12.38 -6.09 -9.88
CA GLN A 185 10.95 -6.46 -9.99
C GLN A 185 10.55 -7.57 -9.01
N ALA A 186 11.46 -8.51 -8.74
CA ALA A 186 11.20 -9.61 -7.81
C ALA A 186 11.00 -9.07 -6.39
N GLU A 187 11.91 -8.20 -5.95
CA GLU A 187 11.91 -7.50 -4.66
C GLU A 187 10.67 -6.64 -4.51
N ARG A 188 10.35 -5.83 -5.52
CA ARG A 188 9.15 -5.00 -5.56
C ARG A 188 7.89 -5.84 -5.40
N ALA A 189 7.71 -6.87 -6.23
CA ALA A 189 6.49 -7.67 -6.22
C ALA A 189 6.36 -8.49 -4.93
N ALA A 190 7.47 -9.01 -4.40
CA ALA A 190 7.48 -9.70 -3.11
C ALA A 190 7.11 -8.77 -1.96
N LEU A 191 7.61 -7.53 -1.95
CA LEU A 191 7.27 -6.52 -0.93
C LEU A 191 5.78 -6.17 -0.96
N LEU A 192 5.23 -5.93 -2.15
CA LEU A 192 3.81 -5.62 -2.32
C LEU A 192 2.91 -6.81 -1.96
N ALA A 193 3.30 -8.04 -2.32
CA ALA A 193 2.56 -9.23 -1.91
C ALA A 193 2.61 -9.45 -0.40
N ASN A 194 3.77 -9.21 0.23
CA ASN A 194 3.94 -9.38 1.67
C ASN A 194 3.14 -8.33 2.47
N ASN A 195 3.01 -7.10 1.97
CA ASN A 195 2.11 -6.10 2.56
C ASN A 195 0.70 -6.66 2.73
N THR A 196 0.14 -7.26 1.68
CA THR A 196 -1.19 -7.89 1.73
C THR A 196 -1.22 -9.08 2.71
N ALA A 197 -0.19 -9.92 2.71
CA ALA A 197 -0.12 -11.08 3.60
C ALA A 197 -0.06 -10.70 5.08
N VAL A 198 0.74 -9.71 5.45
CA VAL A 198 0.83 -9.21 6.84
C VAL A 198 -0.54 -8.71 7.31
N VAL A 199 -1.22 -7.92 6.50
CA VAL A 199 -2.54 -7.37 6.83
C VAL A 199 -3.58 -8.48 6.98
N LEU A 200 -3.66 -9.42 6.04
CA LEU A 200 -4.62 -10.52 6.11
C LEU A 200 -4.32 -11.48 7.27
N SER A 201 -3.05 -11.74 7.59
CA SER A 201 -2.69 -12.53 8.76
C SER A 201 -3.12 -11.83 10.05
N SER A 202 -3.00 -10.51 10.13
CA SER A 202 -3.50 -9.73 11.27
C SER A 202 -5.02 -9.78 11.34
N TYR A 203 -5.72 -9.66 10.21
CA TYR A 203 -7.16 -9.77 10.14
C TYR A 203 -7.66 -11.11 10.69
N LEU A 204 -7.08 -12.23 10.25
CA LEU A 204 -7.47 -13.56 10.72
C LEU A 204 -7.24 -13.76 12.23
N ARG A 205 -6.11 -13.26 12.76
CA ARG A 205 -5.84 -13.30 14.21
C ARG A 205 -6.81 -12.46 15.02
N MET A 206 -7.32 -11.36 14.45
CA MET A 206 -8.38 -10.56 15.08
C MET A 206 -9.75 -11.26 15.06
N LEU A 207 -9.96 -12.23 14.16
CA LEU A 207 -11.16 -13.07 14.13
C LEU A 207 -11.07 -14.28 15.06
N GLY A 208 -9.95 -14.46 15.79
CA GLY A 208 -9.76 -15.60 16.68
C GLY A 208 -9.05 -16.80 16.04
N HIS A 209 -8.48 -16.66 14.85
CA HIS A 209 -7.81 -17.75 14.14
C HIS A 209 -6.30 -17.52 14.04
N GLU A 210 -5.51 -18.54 14.39
CA GLU A 210 -4.07 -18.50 14.16
C GLU A 210 -3.79 -18.29 12.67
N ALA A 211 -2.88 -17.36 12.39
CA ALA A 211 -2.46 -17.06 11.03
C ALA A 211 -1.04 -16.50 10.99
N ARG A 212 -0.28 -16.91 9.97
CA ARG A 212 1.09 -16.47 9.74
C ARG A 212 1.26 -16.04 8.29
N ALA A 213 1.84 -14.86 8.07
CA ALA A 213 2.24 -14.39 6.75
C ALA A 213 3.56 -15.04 6.32
N HIS A 214 3.71 -15.31 5.03
CA HIS A 214 4.86 -15.93 4.40
C HIS A 214 5.26 -15.10 3.20
N SER A 215 6.54 -14.77 3.09
CA SER A 215 7.09 -13.96 2.01
C SER A 215 8.17 -14.74 1.26
N MET A 216 8.61 -14.22 0.11
CA MET A 216 9.72 -14.81 -0.63
C MET A 216 11.04 -14.76 0.15
N SER A 217 11.18 -13.89 1.16
CA SER A 217 12.39 -13.75 1.99
C SER A 217 12.31 -14.50 3.32
N THR A 218 11.10 -14.77 3.84
CA THR A 218 10.89 -15.48 5.11
C THR A 218 9.64 -16.37 5.02
N SER A 219 9.83 -17.69 5.05
CA SER A 219 8.72 -18.66 4.92
C SER A 219 9.08 -20.06 5.40
N GLU A 220 8.11 -20.78 5.96
CA GLU A 220 8.15 -22.21 6.26
C GLU A 220 7.48 -23.07 5.15
N VAL A 221 6.85 -22.44 4.17
CA VAL A 221 6.16 -23.10 3.04
C VAL A 221 6.69 -22.60 1.69
N ASP A 222 6.69 -23.47 0.70
CA ASP A 222 7.15 -23.16 -0.64
C ASP A 222 6.04 -22.48 -1.46
N LEU A 223 6.22 -21.18 -1.70
CA LEU A 223 5.20 -20.35 -2.35
C LEU A 223 4.93 -20.78 -3.81
N PRO A 224 5.93 -21.12 -4.64
CA PRO A 224 5.69 -21.64 -5.99
C PRO A 224 4.86 -22.93 -6.02
N ARG A 225 5.12 -23.88 -5.12
CA ARG A 225 4.31 -25.11 -5.01
C ARG A 225 2.87 -24.81 -4.60
N LEU A 226 2.66 -23.91 -3.64
CA LEU A 226 1.31 -23.44 -3.31
C LEU A 226 0.61 -22.78 -4.52
N ALA A 227 1.36 -22.06 -5.36
CA ALA A 227 0.81 -21.46 -6.59
C ALA A 227 0.30 -22.49 -7.59
N VAL A 228 1.01 -23.60 -7.72
CA VAL A 228 0.58 -24.71 -8.57
C VAL A 228 -0.63 -25.42 -7.98
N SER A 229 -0.58 -25.78 -6.70
CA SER A 229 -1.66 -26.52 -6.02
C SER A 229 -2.96 -25.75 -5.85
N SER A 230 -2.89 -24.42 -5.71
CA SER A 230 -4.08 -23.54 -5.71
C SER A 230 -4.58 -23.20 -7.12
N GLY A 231 -3.87 -23.63 -8.16
CA GLY A 231 -4.18 -23.35 -9.56
C GLY A 231 -4.04 -21.88 -9.96
N LEU A 232 -3.13 -21.13 -9.33
CA LEU A 232 -2.64 -19.86 -9.90
C LEU A 232 -1.57 -20.06 -10.97
N ALA A 233 -0.86 -21.19 -10.91
CA ALA A 233 0.24 -21.55 -11.79
C ALA A 233 0.17 -23.03 -12.21
N PHE A 234 0.99 -23.38 -13.20
CA PHE A 234 1.29 -24.76 -13.60
C PHE A 234 2.81 -24.95 -13.71
N VAL A 235 3.29 -26.19 -13.65
CA VAL A 235 4.71 -26.50 -13.79
C VAL A 235 5.09 -26.52 -15.27
N ARG A 236 6.14 -25.77 -15.63
CA ARG A 236 6.80 -25.87 -16.95
C ARG A 236 8.28 -25.56 -16.79
N ASP A 237 9.13 -26.45 -17.29
CA ASP A 237 10.59 -26.31 -17.28
C ASP A 237 11.17 -26.01 -15.88
N GLY A 238 10.65 -26.67 -14.85
CA GLY A 238 11.09 -26.45 -13.46
C GLY A 238 10.58 -25.18 -12.80
N LEU A 239 9.65 -24.46 -13.44
CA LEU A 239 9.13 -23.17 -12.96
C LEU A 239 7.61 -23.23 -12.75
N ALA A 240 7.13 -22.48 -11.77
CA ALA A 240 5.71 -22.16 -11.64
C ALA A 240 5.36 -21.03 -12.63
N VAL A 241 4.47 -21.32 -13.58
CA VAL A 241 4.06 -20.39 -14.64
C VAL A 241 2.58 -20.06 -14.49
N SER A 242 2.27 -18.78 -14.29
CA SER A 242 0.88 -18.28 -14.31
C SER A 242 0.34 -18.22 -15.74
N PRO A 243 -0.92 -18.61 -15.99
CA PRO A 243 -1.54 -18.49 -17.31
C PRO A 243 -1.56 -17.05 -17.85
N TYR A 244 -1.71 -16.04 -16.99
CA TYR A 244 -1.75 -14.63 -17.41
C TYR A 244 -0.47 -13.85 -17.08
N LEU A 245 0.27 -14.20 -16.02
CA LEU A 245 1.47 -13.47 -15.60
C LEU A 245 2.79 -14.11 -16.08
N GLY A 246 2.73 -15.29 -16.72
CA GLY A 246 3.95 -16.03 -17.07
C GLY A 246 4.75 -16.34 -15.81
N THR A 247 6.05 -16.02 -15.80
CA THR A 247 6.93 -16.09 -14.60
C THR A 247 7.14 -14.73 -13.94
N ARG A 248 6.45 -13.69 -14.41
CA ARG A 248 6.67 -12.29 -14.02
C ARG A 248 5.78 -11.87 -12.86
N TYR A 249 5.97 -12.50 -11.71
CA TYR A 249 5.20 -12.19 -10.50
C TYR A 249 5.97 -12.51 -9.22
N GLY A 250 5.63 -11.81 -8.13
CA GLY A 250 6.05 -12.12 -6.77
C GLY A 250 4.91 -12.78 -6.00
N LEU A 251 5.26 -13.55 -4.95
CA LEU A 251 4.31 -14.28 -4.14
C LEU A 251 4.41 -13.91 -2.66
N ALA A 252 3.30 -14.06 -1.96
CA ALA A 252 3.21 -14.19 -0.52
C ALA A 252 2.06 -15.14 -0.17
N ALA A 253 2.03 -15.66 1.04
CA ALA A 253 0.91 -16.48 1.52
C ALA A 253 0.54 -16.15 2.96
N VAL A 254 -0.67 -16.53 3.36
CA VAL A 254 -1.09 -16.58 4.76
C VAL A 254 -1.55 -17.99 5.07
N THR A 255 -0.83 -18.71 5.92
CA THR A 255 -1.29 -20.01 6.43
C THR A 255 -2.16 -19.78 7.66
N THR A 256 -3.20 -20.59 7.86
CA THR A 256 -4.15 -20.39 8.97
C THR A 256 -4.84 -21.68 9.44
N THR A 257 -5.36 -21.64 10.66
CA THR A 257 -6.28 -22.64 11.21
C THR A 257 -7.73 -22.44 10.78
N LEU A 258 -8.10 -21.28 10.23
CA LEU A 258 -9.44 -21.06 9.68
C LEU A 258 -9.71 -22.04 8.53
N GLU A 259 -10.87 -22.69 8.56
CA GLU A 259 -11.32 -23.56 7.49
C GLU A 259 -11.79 -22.74 6.28
N LEU A 260 -11.24 -23.05 5.11
CA LEU A 260 -11.48 -22.37 3.84
C LEU A 260 -11.74 -23.42 2.76
N ALA A 261 -12.54 -23.08 1.75
CA ALA A 261 -12.72 -23.88 0.55
C ALA A 261 -11.52 -23.70 -0.40
N PRO A 262 -10.71 -24.75 -0.66
CA PRO A 262 -9.58 -24.65 -1.57
C PRO A 262 -10.03 -24.45 -3.02
N ASP A 263 -9.21 -23.73 -3.79
CA ASP A 263 -9.31 -23.71 -5.25
C ASP A 263 -8.75 -24.99 -5.85
N ALA A 264 -9.26 -25.35 -7.02
CA ALA A 264 -8.76 -26.50 -7.76
C ALA A 264 -7.48 -26.13 -8.55
N PRO A 265 -6.51 -27.06 -8.67
CA PRO A 265 -5.36 -26.92 -9.56
C PRO A 265 -5.77 -26.71 -11.02
N LEU A 266 -4.84 -26.22 -11.84
CA LEU A 266 -5.06 -26.11 -13.29
C LEU A 266 -4.99 -27.47 -13.98
N ALA A 267 -5.83 -27.68 -15.00
CA ALA A 267 -5.67 -28.80 -15.92
C ALA A 267 -4.63 -28.42 -16.99
N ALA A 268 -3.45 -29.04 -16.95
CA ALA A 268 -2.29 -28.66 -17.77
C ALA A 268 -1.97 -27.16 -17.59
N ASP A 269 -1.99 -26.36 -18.67
CA ASP A 269 -1.76 -24.90 -18.59
C ASP A 269 -3.02 -24.09 -18.23
N GLY A 270 -4.18 -24.75 -18.05
CA GLY A 270 -5.46 -24.14 -17.74
C GLY A 270 -6.05 -23.27 -18.86
N ARG A 271 -5.34 -23.05 -19.98
CA ARG A 271 -5.77 -22.12 -21.03
C ARG A 271 -6.88 -22.74 -21.88
N SER A 272 -7.79 -21.90 -22.36
CA SER A 272 -8.86 -22.28 -23.29
C SER A 272 -9.35 -21.04 -24.05
N ALA A 273 -10.18 -21.24 -25.07
CA ALA A 273 -10.85 -20.14 -25.77
C ALA A 273 -11.73 -19.27 -24.83
N ARG A 274 -12.19 -19.80 -23.70
CA ARG A 274 -12.98 -19.04 -22.72
C ARG A 274 -12.11 -18.09 -21.88
N SER A 275 -10.87 -18.47 -21.58
CA SER A 275 -9.94 -17.68 -20.76
C SER A 275 -9.02 -16.77 -21.59
N HIS A 276 -8.62 -17.21 -22.78
CA HIS A 276 -7.63 -16.51 -23.62
C HIS A 276 -8.18 -16.17 -25.03
N GLY A 277 -9.50 -16.08 -25.18
CA GLY A 277 -10.17 -15.69 -26.42
C GLY A 277 -10.70 -14.24 -26.41
N PRO A 278 -11.72 -13.93 -27.25
CA PRO A 278 -12.19 -12.55 -27.45
C PRO A 278 -12.56 -11.80 -26.18
N GLY A 279 -13.17 -12.45 -25.19
CA GLY A 279 -13.54 -11.80 -23.93
C GLY A 279 -12.34 -11.28 -23.13
N TRP A 280 -11.19 -11.96 -23.19
CA TRP A 280 -9.94 -11.50 -22.58
C TRP A 280 -9.28 -10.38 -23.38
N TRP A 281 -9.36 -10.44 -24.71
CA TRP A 281 -8.76 -9.41 -25.57
C TRP A 281 -9.49 -8.07 -25.46
N THR A 282 -10.83 -8.11 -25.42
CA THR A 282 -11.66 -6.91 -25.35
C THR A 282 -11.88 -6.39 -23.93
N GLY A 283 -11.67 -7.24 -22.91
CA GLY A 283 -11.98 -6.93 -21.52
C GLY A 283 -13.44 -7.20 -21.14
N ALA A 284 -14.22 -7.91 -21.98
CA ALA A 284 -15.57 -8.32 -21.61
C ALA A 284 -15.60 -9.38 -20.49
N ALA A 285 -14.50 -10.13 -20.32
CA ALA A 285 -14.43 -11.20 -19.32
C ALA A 285 -14.09 -10.69 -17.91
N ALA A 286 -13.26 -9.65 -17.81
CA ALA A 286 -12.76 -9.12 -16.54
C ALA A 286 -12.17 -7.70 -16.75
N PRO A 287 -11.95 -6.93 -15.67
CA PRO A 287 -11.38 -5.58 -15.75
C PRO A 287 -10.01 -5.48 -16.45
N ARG A 288 -9.12 -6.45 -16.23
CA ARG A 288 -7.87 -6.55 -17.00
C ARG A 288 -8.15 -7.24 -18.32
N ARG A 289 -7.43 -6.79 -19.35
CA ARG A 289 -7.45 -7.37 -20.70
C ARG A 289 -6.03 -7.59 -21.19
N ALA A 290 -5.88 -8.32 -22.28
CA ALA A 290 -4.57 -8.62 -22.89
C ALA A 290 -3.65 -7.39 -23.01
N ALA A 291 -4.17 -6.29 -23.58
CA ALA A 291 -3.41 -5.07 -23.82
C ALA A 291 -3.11 -4.22 -22.55
N THR A 292 -3.72 -4.54 -21.40
CA THR A 292 -3.50 -3.82 -20.13
C THR A 292 -3.03 -4.74 -19.00
N ALA A 293 -2.69 -5.99 -19.34
CA ALA A 293 -2.24 -7.00 -18.40
C ALA A 293 -0.88 -6.64 -17.79
N GLU A 294 0.01 -6.03 -18.59
CA GLU A 294 1.30 -5.51 -18.16
C GLU A 294 1.20 -3.99 -17.90
N PRO A 295 1.30 -3.54 -16.64
CA PRO A 295 1.35 -2.12 -16.32
C PRO A 295 2.54 -1.43 -16.99
N PHE A 296 2.33 -0.21 -17.47
CA PHE A 296 3.37 0.63 -18.11
C PHE A 296 3.99 0.07 -19.41
N ALA A 297 3.38 -0.94 -20.05
CA ALA A 297 3.88 -1.52 -21.31
C ALA A 297 4.18 -0.48 -22.41
N HIS A 298 3.44 0.63 -22.44
CA HIS A 298 3.57 1.70 -23.45
C HIS A 298 3.75 3.09 -22.83
N ARG A 299 4.24 3.17 -21.59
CA ARG A 299 4.39 4.45 -20.88
C ARG A 299 5.60 4.43 -19.95
N GLU A 300 6.36 5.51 -19.98
CA GLU A 300 7.45 5.74 -19.03
C GLU A 300 6.94 5.81 -17.59
N PHE A 301 7.69 5.26 -16.64
CA PHE A 301 7.28 5.26 -15.24
C PHE A 301 7.10 6.67 -14.68
N ARG A 302 8.01 7.62 -14.98
CA ARG A 302 7.96 9.01 -14.48
C ARG A 302 6.66 9.76 -14.83
N LYS A 303 5.93 9.30 -15.84
CA LYS A 303 4.67 9.92 -16.29
C LYS A 303 3.44 9.37 -15.55
N GLY A 304 3.57 8.31 -14.76
CA GLY A 304 2.51 7.72 -13.97
C GLY A 304 1.40 7.02 -14.76
N PRO A 305 0.36 6.48 -14.09
CA PRO A 305 -0.70 5.73 -14.74
C PRO A 305 -1.74 6.60 -15.46
N TYR A 306 -1.82 7.89 -15.13
CA TYR A 306 -2.75 8.86 -15.72
C TYR A 306 -2.01 9.95 -16.51
N PRO A 307 -2.65 10.57 -17.53
CA PRO A 307 -2.00 11.53 -18.42
C PRO A 307 -1.88 12.95 -17.80
N PHE A 308 -1.25 13.06 -16.63
CA PHE A 308 -1.04 14.32 -15.89
C PHE A 308 -0.26 15.39 -16.69
N GLU A 309 0.50 15.00 -17.70
CA GLU A 309 1.22 15.89 -18.63
C GLU A 309 0.30 16.68 -19.54
N ARG A 310 -0.97 16.27 -19.68
CA ARG A 310 -1.98 16.97 -20.49
C ARG A 310 -2.77 18.00 -19.72
N LEU A 311 -2.59 18.07 -18.40
CA LEU A 311 -3.28 19.05 -17.56
C LEU A 311 -2.69 20.44 -17.80
N LYS A 312 -3.55 21.45 -17.82
CA LYS A 312 -3.13 22.86 -17.84
C LYS A 312 -2.42 23.16 -16.51
N ARG A 313 -1.16 23.56 -16.61
CA ARG A 313 -0.33 24.01 -15.49
C ARG A 313 -0.40 25.53 -15.38
N VAL A 314 -0.42 26.03 -14.15
CA VAL A 314 -0.48 27.46 -13.83
C VAL A 314 0.59 27.77 -12.77
N GLU A 315 1.10 29.01 -12.76
CA GLU A 315 2.15 29.41 -11.80
C GLU A 315 1.61 29.49 -10.36
N GLU A 316 0.40 30.02 -10.20
CA GLU A 316 -0.28 30.11 -8.91
C GLU A 316 -1.54 29.22 -8.90
N PRO A 317 -1.91 28.65 -7.75
CA PRO A 317 -3.14 27.88 -7.62
C PRO A 317 -4.39 28.67 -8.04
N THR A 318 -5.44 27.98 -8.45
CA THR A 318 -6.73 28.57 -8.85
C THR A 318 -7.50 29.23 -7.69
N THR A 319 -6.99 29.09 -6.46
CA THR A 319 -7.49 29.74 -5.24
C THR A 319 -6.38 30.54 -4.59
N LEU A 320 -6.69 31.79 -4.22
CA LEU A 320 -5.75 32.72 -3.57
C LEU A 320 -5.11 32.10 -2.31
N ILE A 321 -3.78 32.17 -2.23
CA ILE A 321 -3.02 31.93 -1.00
C ILE A 321 -2.29 33.23 -0.66
N ASP A 322 -2.74 33.92 0.39
CA ASP A 322 -2.00 35.06 0.94
C ASP A 322 -0.87 34.53 1.85
N HIS A 323 0.25 34.15 1.25
CA HIS A 323 1.38 33.50 1.92
C HIS A 323 1.88 34.25 3.17
N ALA A 324 1.76 35.58 3.20
CA ALA A 324 2.20 36.40 4.33
C ALA A 324 1.23 36.34 5.53
N ARG A 325 -0.03 35.93 5.30
CA ARG A 325 -1.08 35.91 6.32
C ARG A 325 -1.51 34.50 6.74
N VAL A 326 -1.01 33.45 6.12
CA VAL A 326 -1.30 32.07 6.57
C VAL A 326 -0.50 31.78 7.85
N PRO A 327 -1.16 31.59 9.02
CA PRO A 327 -0.45 31.29 10.24
C PRO A 327 -0.06 29.80 10.29
N ARG A 328 0.97 29.50 11.07
CA ARG A 328 1.31 28.12 11.44
C ARG A 328 0.48 27.67 12.64
N PHE A 329 -0.27 26.59 12.48
CA PHE A 329 -1.08 26.02 13.56
C PHE A 329 -0.29 25.00 14.38
N PRO A 330 -0.51 24.86 15.71
CA PRO A 330 0.12 23.80 16.48
C PRO A 330 -0.54 22.44 16.19
N LYS A 331 0.19 21.32 16.32
CA LYS A 331 -0.39 19.97 16.16
C LYS A 331 -1.63 19.75 17.05
N ARG A 332 -1.65 20.34 18.24
CA ARG A 332 -2.77 20.26 19.21
C ARG A 332 -4.10 20.84 18.66
N ALA A 333 -4.06 21.65 17.61
CA ALA A 333 -5.24 22.20 16.95
C ALA A 333 -5.96 21.19 16.03
N ASP A 334 -5.31 20.07 15.67
CA ASP A 334 -5.93 18.97 14.93
C ASP A 334 -7.20 18.49 15.67
N PHE A 335 -8.31 18.36 14.96
CA PHE A 335 -9.59 18.00 15.58
C PHE A 335 -9.62 16.58 16.18
N PHE A 336 -8.80 15.64 15.70
CA PHE A 336 -8.59 14.35 16.37
C PHE A 336 -7.85 14.52 17.71
N ALA A 337 -6.86 15.41 17.77
CA ALA A 337 -6.19 15.74 19.04
C ALA A 337 -7.18 16.43 19.99
N ARG A 338 -7.93 17.43 19.50
CA ARG A 338 -8.97 18.12 20.28
C ARG A 338 -10.03 17.18 20.85
N ALA A 339 -10.45 16.18 20.07
CA ALA A 339 -11.34 15.11 20.53
C ALA A 339 -10.73 14.31 21.69
N LEU A 340 -9.47 13.88 21.57
CA LEU A 340 -8.76 13.10 22.62
C LEU A 340 -8.57 13.89 23.92
N TYR A 341 -8.34 15.21 23.82
CA TYR A 341 -8.15 16.08 24.98
C TYR A 341 -9.44 16.68 25.55
N GLY A 342 -10.61 16.37 24.96
CA GLY A 342 -11.91 16.72 25.52
C GLY A 342 -12.48 18.08 25.11
N ASP A 343 -11.84 18.79 24.18
CA ASP A 343 -12.32 20.10 23.69
C ASP A 343 -13.70 20.02 23.02
N MET A 344 -14.07 18.82 22.56
CA MET A 344 -15.33 18.54 21.86
C MET A 344 -16.37 17.85 22.78
N GLY A 345 -16.14 17.89 24.10
CA GLY A 345 -17.02 17.30 25.11
C GLY A 345 -16.70 15.84 25.44
N LYS A 346 -17.16 15.41 26.63
CA LYS A 346 -16.84 14.08 27.19
C LYS A 346 -17.27 12.92 26.28
N GLY A 347 -18.45 13.01 25.65
CA GLY A 347 -18.95 11.93 24.78
C GLY A 347 -18.02 11.66 23.58
N VAL A 348 -17.53 12.72 22.94
CA VAL A 348 -16.56 12.61 21.84
C VAL A 348 -15.22 12.09 22.36
N GLN A 349 -14.77 12.58 23.51
CA GLN A 349 -13.53 12.10 24.14
C GLN A 349 -13.57 10.59 24.44
N GLU A 350 -14.64 10.10 25.07
CA GLU A 350 -14.82 8.67 25.32
C GLU A 350 -14.88 7.86 24.02
N GLY A 351 -15.52 8.40 22.97
CA GLY A 351 -15.52 7.80 21.63
C GLY A 351 -14.17 7.81 20.93
N ALA A 352 -13.26 8.71 21.33
CA ALA A 352 -11.93 8.86 20.77
C ALA A 352 -10.86 7.97 21.42
N LYS A 353 -11.06 7.58 22.69
CA LYS A 353 -10.09 6.79 23.48
C LYS A 353 -9.61 5.54 22.75
N GLY A 354 -8.31 5.27 22.83
CA GLY A 354 -7.66 4.12 22.18
C GLY A 354 -7.74 4.12 20.65
N GLY A 355 -8.21 5.21 20.03
CA GLY A 355 -8.54 5.23 18.61
C GLY A 355 -9.74 4.34 18.28
N ARG A 356 -10.73 4.23 19.16
CA ARG A 356 -11.93 3.40 18.97
C ARG A 356 -12.66 3.70 17.67
N TYR A 357 -12.69 4.96 17.25
CA TYR A 357 -13.30 5.41 15.98
C TYR A 357 -12.67 4.77 14.74
N VAL A 358 -11.43 4.29 14.81
CA VAL A 358 -10.74 3.58 13.72
C VAL A 358 -10.56 2.08 13.96
N ALA A 359 -11.08 1.53 15.07
CA ALA A 359 -10.88 0.13 15.46
C ALA A 359 -12.18 -0.67 15.60
N LYS A 360 -13.29 -0.20 15.00
CA LYS A 360 -14.62 -0.78 15.20
C LYS A 360 -14.84 -2.12 14.49
N SER A 361 -14.14 -2.37 13.38
CA SER A 361 -14.23 -3.62 12.62
C SER A 361 -12.85 -4.25 12.46
N PRO A 362 -12.73 -5.60 12.45
CA PRO A 362 -11.44 -6.26 12.27
C PRO A 362 -10.72 -5.85 10.98
N ILE A 363 -11.47 -5.67 9.88
CA ILE A 363 -10.89 -5.24 8.60
C ILE A 363 -10.38 -3.80 8.65
N GLY A 364 -11.03 -2.90 9.39
CA GLY A 364 -10.54 -1.53 9.60
C GLY A 364 -9.31 -1.47 10.51
N ALA A 365 -9.22 -2.38 11.48
CA ALA A 365 -8.14 -2.40 12.46
C ALA A 365 -6.90 -3.19 12.01
N CYS A 366 -7.03 -4.15 11.10
CA CYS A 366 -5.95 -5.08 10.74
C CYS A 366 -4.68 -4.41 10.16
N ALA A 367 -4.82 -3.24 9.54
CA ALA A 367 -3.68 -2.47 9.02
C ALA A 367 -2.87 -1.76 10.12
N ARG A 368 -3.42 -1.59 11.33
CA ARG A 368 -2.82 -0.76 12.39
C ARG A 368 -1.46 -1.29 12.85
N ARG A 369 -1.32 -2.61 12.99
CA ARG A 369 -0.05 -3.22 13.41
C ARG A 369 1.04 -2.97 12.38
N ALA A 370 0.73 -3.17 11.10
CA ALA A 370 1.65 -2.88 10.01
C ALA A 370 2.00 -1.38 9.95
N LEU A 371 1.01 -0.49 10.08
CA LEU A 371 1.24 0.97 10.16
C LEU A 371 2.16 1.35 11.33
N GLY A 372 1.95 0.77 12.51
CA GLY A 372 2.81 0.99 13.67
C GLY A 372 4.25 0.50 13.46
N ALA A 373 4.42 -0.66 12.81
CA ALA A 373 5.72 -1.18 12.43
C ALA A 373 6.46 -0.21 11.49
N LEU A 374 5.76 0.29 10.46
CA LEU A 374 6.33 1.23 9.49
C LEU A 374 6.58 2.63 10.08
N LEU A 375 5.85 3.03 11.13
CA LEU A 375 6.10 4.27 11.88
C LEU A 375 7.53 4.33 12.40
N LEU A 376 8.07 3.21 12.88
CA LEU A 376 9.45 3.16 13.39
C LEU A 376 10.49 3.42 12.29
N LEU A 377 10.13 3.27 11.01
CA LEU A 377 10.98 3.52 9.85
C LEU A 377 10.77 4.89 9.19
N GLN A 378 9.82 5.71 9.69
CA GLN A 378 9.55 7.05 9.14
C GLN A 378 10.71 8.04 9.40
N PHE A 379 11.54 7.73 10.39
CA PHE A 379 12.66 8.53 10.86
C PHE A 379 13.98 7.96 10.35
N GLY A 380 15.02 8.78 10.30
CA GLY A 380 16.37 8.35 10.00
C GLY A 380 17.25 9.51 9.58
N GLU A 381 18.56 9.35 9.78
CA GLU A 381 19.55 10.31 9.30
C GLU A 381 19.94 10.03 7.85
N ALA A 382 20.40 11.07 7.16
CA ALA A 382 21.11 10.92 5.89
C ALA A 382 22.36 10.02 6.07
N ARG A 383 22.68 9.21 5.06
CA ARG A 383 23.80 8.27 5.08
C ARG A 383 24.69 8.46 3.87
N GLY A 384 25.98 8.60 4.12
CA GLY A 384 26.99 8.80 3.08
C GLY A 384 26.98 10.24 2.52
N PRO A 385 27.88 10.52 1.56
CA PRO A 385 27.93 11.82 0.90
C PRO A 385 26.72 12.01 -0.02
N GLN A 386 26.33 13.27 -0.21
CA GLN A 386 25.34 13.66 -1.21
C GLN A 386 25.80 13.24 -2.62
N SER A 387 24.98 12.44 -3.31
CA SER A 387 25.38 11.73 -4.53
C SER A 387 24.51 12.05 -5.76
N ALA A 388 23.52 12.93 -5.62
CA ALA A 388 22.53 13.19 -6.66
C ALA A 388 22.28 14.71 -6.83
N PRO A 389 23.19 15.46 -7.46
CA PRO A 389 23.12 16.92 -7.53
C PRO A 389 22.14 17.47 -8.58
N ASP A 390 21.70 16.65 -9.55
CA ASP A 390 20.86 17.09 -10.68
C ASP A 390 19.37 17.09 -10.30
N PRO A 391 18.72 18.26 -10.15
CA PRO A 391 17.33 18.35 -9.69
C PRO A 391 16.31 17.78 -10.70
N ASP A 392 16.56 17.85 -12.00
CA ASP A 392 15.63 17.34 -13.01
C ASP A 392 15.64 15.81 -13.01
N ARG A 393 16.84 15.22 -13.02
CA ARG A 393 17.01 13.77 -12.94
C ARG A 393 16.44 13.20 -11.63
N ASN A 394 16.63 13.91 -10.53
CA ASN A 394 16.07 13.54 -9.23
C ASN A 394 14.54 13.55 -9.25
N ALA A 395 13.92 14.59 -9.82
CA ALA A 395 12.48 14.68 -9.94
C ALA A 395 11.90 13.49 -10.75
N GLU A 396 12.57 13.11 -11.83
CA GLU A 396 12.17 11.95 -12.65
C GLU A 396 12.30 10.63 -11.87
N ASN A 397 13.40 10.42 -11.16
CA ASN A 397 13.63 9.21 -10.35
C ASN A 397 12.61 9.08 -9.22
N LEU A 398 12.31 10.18 -8.53
CA LEU A 398 11.33 10.19 -7.44
C LEU A 398 9.91 9.85 -7.93
N LYS A 399 9.50 10.43 -9.07
CA LYS A 399 8.21 10.12 -9.69
C LYS A 399 8.16 8.66 -10.14
N ALA A 400 9.15 8.24 -10.92
CA ALA A 400 9.21 6.89 -11.44
C ALA A 400 9.27 5.84 -10.32
N ALA A 401 10.03 6.06 -9.25
CA ALA A 401 10.06 5.16 -8.09
C ALA A 401 8.69 5.07 -7.39
N GLY A 402 8.01 6.20 -7.18
CA GLY A 402 6.67 6.20 -6.60
C GLY A 402 5.67 5.41 -7.46
N TYR A 403 5.65 5.64 -8.77
CA TYR A 403 4.76 4.93 -9.70
C TYR A 403 5.13 3.46 -9.88
N TYR A 404 6.43 3.15 -9.93
CA TYR A 404 6.95 1.79 -9.94
C TYR A 404 6.43 1.05 -8.73
N LEU A 405 6.56 1.59 -7.53
CA LEU A 405 6.05 0.97 -6.30
C LEU A 405 4.50 0.94 -6.20
N SER A 406 3.77 1.53 -7.14
CA SER A 406 2.30 1.56 -7.27
C SER A 406 1.58 2.73 -6.59
N ALA A 407 2.18 3.92 -6.51
CA ALA A 407 1.43 5.15 -6.22
C ALA A 407 0.51 5.52 -7.40
N ASP A 408 -0.64 6.15 -7.11
CA ASP A 408 -1.62 6.50 -8.14
C ASP A 408 -1.35 7.90 -8.74
N ALA A 409 -0.78 8.81 -7.94
CA ALA A 409 -0.25 10.09 -8.39
C ALA A 409 0.98 10.49 -7.56
N VAL A 410 1.97 11.14 -8.19
CA VAL A 410 3.16 11.69 -7.52
C VAL A 410 3.38 13.11 -8.01
N GLY A 411 3.61 14.04 -7.09
CA GLY A 411 3.85 15.45 -7.40
C GLY A 411 4.89 16.04 -6.45
N LEU A 412 5.70 16.94 -6.96
CA LEU A 412 6.84 17.54 -6.25
C LEU A 412 6.58 19.02 -6.03
N CYS A 413 6.92 19.56 -4.86
CA CYS A 413 6.84 21.01 -4.64
C CYS A 413 7.86 21.48 -3.60
N ALA A 414 8.09 22.79 -3.56
CA ALA A 414 8.67 23.42 -2.39
C ALA A 414 7.70 23.34 -1.19
N VAL A 415 8.23 23.43 0.02
CA VAL A 415 7.47 23.41 1.27
C VAL A 415 7.54 24.80 1.90
N PRO A 416 6.46 25.59 1.82
CA PRO A 416 6.42 26.86 2.52
C PRO A 416 6.46 26.66 4.05
N ASP A 417 7.08 27.58 4.77
CA ASP A 417 7.16 27.51 6.25
C ASP A 417 5.79 27.35 6.92
N TRP A 418 4.75 27.99 6.37
CA TRP A 418 3.40 27.91 6.90
C TRP A 418 2.73 26.54 6.72
N ALA A 419 3.28 25.66 5.89
CA ALA A 419 2.83 24.28 5.76
C ALA A 419 3.29 23.41 6.94
N TYR A 420 4.35 23.81 7.67
CA TYR A 420 4.75 23.14 8.90
C TYR A 420 3.88 23.57 10.08
N TYR A 421 3.47 22.61 10.92
CA TYR A 421 2.88 22.94 12.22
C TYR A 421 3.83 23.84 13.02
N SER A 422 3.31 24.77 13.84
CA SER A 422 4.12 25.65 14.67
C SER A 422 4.75 24.93 15.87
N HIS A 423 4.07 23.92 16.41
CA HIS A 423 4.52 23.16 17.57
C HIS A 423 4.24 21.67 17.38
N ASN A 424 5.14 20.84 17.90
CA ASN A 424 5.00 19.38 17.90
C ASN A 424 3.94 18.91 18.94
N SER A 425 3.75 17.60 19.07
CA SER A 425 2.77 17.04 20.01
C SER A 425 3.16 17.22 21.48
N ALA A 426 4.44 17.49 21.79
CA ALA A 426 4.91 17.85 23.13
C ALA A 426 4.72 19.35 23.44
N GLY A 427 4.27 20.15 22.48
CA GLY A 427 4.11 21.60 22.62
C GLY A 427 5.40 22.39 22.41
N GLU A 428 6.45 21.77 21.87
CA GLU A 428 7.71 22.44 21.58
C GLU A 428 7.66 23.10 20.19
N PRO A 429 8.31 24.28 20.01
CA PRO A 429 8.39 24.91 18.71
C PRO A 429 9.00 23.99 17.66
N LEU A 430 8.34 23.89 16.52
CA LEU A 430 8.77 23.09 15.38
C LEU A 430 9.44 23.99 14.35
N ALA A 431 10.57 23.59 13.77
CA ALA A 431 11.18 24.32 12.65
C ALA A 431 10.63 23.82 11.30
N ALA A 432 10.66 24.68 10.28
CA ALA A 432 10.55 24.23 8.89
C ALA A 432 11.94 23.73 8.45
N TYR A 433 12.16 22.42 8.50
CA TYR A 433 13.50 21.83 8.41
C TYR A 433 13.85 21.26 7.04
N HIS A 434 12.91 21.16 6.10
CA HIS A 434 13.17 20.73 4.72
C HIS A 434 12.46 21.66 3.74
N ALA A 435 13.13 21.93 2.62
CA ALA A 435 12.61 22.85 1.60
C ALA A 435 11.71 22.17 0.56
N ASN A 436 11.79 20.85 0.39
CA ASN A 436 11.13 20.13 -0.71
C ASN A 436 10.20 19.02 -0.19
N ALA A 437 9.12 18.73 -0.91
CA ALA A 437 8.20 17.63 -0.60
C ALA A 437 7.85 16.78 -1.83
N VAL A 438 7.96 15.47 -1.66
CA VAL A 438 7.43 14.44 -2.56
C VAL A 438 6.06 14.04 -2.03
N ASN A 439 5.00 14.36 -2.78
CA ASN A 439 3.62 14.09 -2.39
C ASN A 439 3.07 12.93 -3.21
N MET A 440 2.38 12.02 -2.55
CA MET A 440 1.83 10.81 -3.17
C MET A 440 0.35 10.67 -2.86
N LEU A 441 -0.44 10.28 -3.87
CA LEU A 441 -1.86 9.95 -3.74
C LEU A 441 -2.09 8.46 -3.95
N PHE A 442 -3.05 7.96 -3.18
CA PHE A 442 -3.51 6.57 -3.22
C PHE A 442 -5.02 6.55 -3.36
N ASP A 443 -5.52 5.89 -4.39
CA ASP A 443 -6.94 5.62 -4.57
C ASP A 443 -7.44 4.74 -3.42
N GLN A 444 -8.55 5.14 -2.79
CA GLN A 444 -9.19 4.34 -1.74
C GLN A 444 -9.83 3.06 -2.30
N GLY A 445 -10.34 3.10 -3.53
CA GLY A 445 -10.95 1.96 -4.24
C GLY A 445 -12.36 2.30 -4.74
N HIS A 446 -12.56 2.37 -6.05
CA HIS A 446 -13.86 2.71 -6.63
C HIS A 446 -14.91 1.62 -6.34
N GLU A 447 -14.56 0.37 -6.62
CA GLU A 447 -15.48 -0.76 -6.57
C GLU A 447 -16.01 -1.03 -5.17
N THR A 448 -15.17 -0.87 -4.13
CA THR A 448 -15.62 -1.00 -2.75
C THR A 448 -16.49 0.17 -2.32
N MET A 449 -16.18 1.39 -2.80
CA MET A 449 -16.98 2.57 -2.44
C MET A 449 -18.36 2.56 -3.11
N GLU A 450 -18.51 2.00 -4.31
CA GLU A 450 -19.82 1.80 -4.95
C GLU A 450 -20.74 0.86 -4.14
N GLY A 451 -20.16 -0.10 -3.41
CA GLY A 451 -20.92 -1.02 -2.55
C GLY A 451 -21.17 -0.52 -1.13
N ALA A 452 -20.75 0.70 -0.80
CA ALA A 452 -20.76 1.23 0.56
C ALA A 452 -21.62 2.51 0.67
N SER A 453 -22.13 2.77 1.88
CA SER A 453 -22.85 4.00 2.24
C SER A 453 -21.92 5.22 2.36
N GLY A 454 -20.61 4.97 2.55
CA GLY A 454 -19.59 5.99 2.84
C GLY A 454 -19.32 6.16 4.34
N ASP A 455 -20.25 5.78 5.19
CA ASP A 455 -20.19 5.84 6.65
C ASP A 455 -20.46 4.50 7.36
N ASP A 456 -20.46 3.39 6.61
CA ASP A 456 -20.63 2.04 7.13
C ASP A 456 -19.32 1.39 7.65
N TRP A 457 -19.38 0.11 7.95
CA TRP A 457 -18.30 -0.70 8.55
C TRP A 457 -17.00 -0.78 7.75
N ILE A 458 -17.00 -0.49 6.43
CA ILE A 458 -15.79 -0.51 5.59
C ILE A 458 -15.14 0.87 5.41
N SER A 459 -15.82 1.96 5.76
CA SER A 459 -15.35 3.34 5.52
C SER A 459 -13.96 3.62 6.12
N VAL A 460 -13.74 3.20 7.38
CA VAL A 460 -12.42 3.32 8.03
C VAL A 460 -11.37 2.47 7.32
N ALA A 461 -11.74 1.26 6.90
CA ALA A 461 -10.81 0.36 6.23
C ALA A 461 -10.29 0.98 4.92
N GLN A 462 -11.15 1.66 4.15
CA GLN A 462 -10.77 2.40 2.91
C GLN A 462 -9.65 3.41 3.19
N SER A 463 -9.81 4.18 4.27
CA SER A 463 -8.79 5.13 4.72
C SER A 463 -7.50 4.42 5.14
N MET A 464 -7.61 3.40 6.00
CA MET A 464 -6.44 2.71 6.58
C MET A 464 -5.62 1.95 5.54
N ARG A 465 -6.27 1.36 4.54
CA ARG A 465 -5.58 0.75 3.39
C ARG A 465 -4.70 1.77 2.67
N ALA A 466 -5.27 2.92 2.29
CA ALA A 466 -4.54 3.93 1.54
C ALA A 466 -3.41 4.56 2.37
N TYR A 467 -3.61 4.75 3.67
CA TYR A 467 -2.54 5.18 4.59
C TYR A 467 -1.41 4.16 4.72
N LEU A 468 -1.72 2.86 4.75
CA LEU A 468 -0.70 1.82 4.79
C LEU A 468 0.11 1.79 3.50
N ARG A 469 -0.54 1.92 2.33
CA ARG A 469 0.16 2.04 1.04
C ARG A 469 1.15 3.21 1.07
N PHE A 470 0.73 4.40 1.53
CA PHE A 470 1.65 5.52 1.65
C PHE A 470 2.81 5.23 2.62
N SER A 471 2.53 4.74 3.83
CA SER A 471 3.56 4.49 4.84
C SER A 471 4.65 3.54 4.33
N LEU A 472 4.29 2.57 3.49
CA LEU A 472 5.23 1.68 2.82
C LEU A 472 5.99 2.39 1.70
N LEU A 473 5.28 2.94 0.70
CA LEU A 473 5.88 3.47 -0.52
C LEU A 473 6.68 4.75 -0.25
N GLY A 474 6.08 5.71 0.47
CA GLY A 474 6.75 6.94 0.90
C GLY A 474 7.92 6.63 1.82
N GLY A 475 7.81 5.57 2.63
CA GLY A 475 8.91 5.04 3.43
C GLY A 475 10.10 4.59 2.59
N VAL A 476 9.88 3.71 1.61
CA VAL A 476 10.94 3.23 0.70
C VAL A 476 11.59 4.40 -0.05
N VAL A 477 10.81 5.38 -0.51
CA VAL A 477 11.34 6.58 -1.18
C VAL A 477 12.18 7.43 -0.22
N ALA A 478 11.70 7.69 1.01
CA ALA A 478 12.47 8.44 2.01
C ALA A 478 13.77 7.71 2.39
N GLU A 479 13.73 6.38 2.50
CA GLU A 479 14.89 5.57 2.77
C GLU A 479 15.90 5.66 1.62
N GLN A 480 15.45 5.63 0.38
CA GLN A 480 16.32 5.83 -0.79
C GLN A 480 16.98 7.20 -0.76
N ILE A 481 16.23 8.27 -0.48
CA ILE A 481 16.77 9.63 -0.37
C ILE A 481 17.85 9.71 0.72
N ARG A 482 17.59 9.12 1.90
CA ARG A 482 18.59 9.06 2.98
C ARG A 482 19.85 8.30 2.59
N ARG A 483 19.72 7.20 1.82
CA ARG A 483 20.88 6.46 1.29
C ARG A 483 21.70 7.25 0.26
N LEU A 484 21.11 8.26 -0.38
CA LEU A 484 21.79 9.16 -1.30
C LEU A 484 22.48 10.35 -0.60
N GLY A 485 22.44 10.41 0.74
CA GLY A 485 23.09 11.44 1.54
C GLY A 485 22.23 12.67 1.84
N TYR A 486 20.92 12.64 1.57
CA TYR A 486 20.02 13.76 1.84
C TYR A 486 19.07 13.46 3.01
N SER A 487 18.80 14.46 3.85
CA SER A 487 17.81 14.31 4.92
C SER A 487 16.42 14.09 4.31
N ALA A 488 15.64 13.15 4.87
CA ALA A 488 14.27 12.91 4.45
C ALA A 488 13.39 12.34 5.56
N ARG A 489 12.17 12.86 5.66
CA ARG A 489 11.19 12.49 6.68
C ARG A 489 9.83 12.16 6.06
N VAL A 490 9.25 11.05 6.49
CA VAL A 490 7.90 10.63 6.09
C VAL A 490 6.86 11.33 6.99
N HIS A 491 5.75 11.76 6.39
CA HIS A 491 4.60 12.33 7.08
C HIS A 491 3.36 11.49 6.77
N SER A 492 3.10 10.53 7.65
CA SER A 492 1.99 9.58 7.55
C SER A 492 0.76 10.06 8.34
N VAL A 493 -0.31 9.25 8.35
CA VAL A 493 -1.46 9.47 9.22
C VAL A 493 -1.13 9.32 10.72
N LEU A 494 -0.10 8.53 11.07
CA LEU A 494 0.25 8.28 12.46
C LEU A 494 1.13 9.38 13.05
N ASP A 495 2.00 9.96 12.23
CA ASP A 495 2.84 11.10 12.60
C ASP A 495 3.29 11.86 11.36
N GLY A 496 3.24 13.19 11.43
CA GLY A 496 3.69 14.08 10.36
C GLY A 496 3.72 15.52 10.82
N ASP A 497 4.66 16.33 10.33
CA ASP A 497 4.92 17.69 10.81
C ASP A 497 4.44 18.77 9.84
N VAL A 498 3.82 18.36 8.74
CA VAL A 498 3.31 19.23 7.68
C VAL A 498 1.83 18.99 7.42
N LEU A 499 1.13 20.05 7.03
CA LEU A 499 -0.21 20.01 6.47
C LEU A 499 -0.14 19.53 5.03
N GLN A 500 -0.75 18.37 4.74
CA GLN A 500 -0.70 17.76 3.42
C GLN A 500 -1.55 18.48 2.35
N PRO A 501 -2.79 18.97 2.61
CA PRO A 501 -3.62 19.56 1.57
C PRO A 501 -2.95 20.70 0.79
N PRO A 502 -2.26 21.67 1.43
CA PRO A 502 -1.52 22.68 0.68
C PRO A 502 -0.41 22.10 -0.21
N LEU A 503 0.30 21.07 0.23
CA LEU A 503 1.35 20.45 -0.57
C LEU A 503 0.79 19.71 -1.80
N LEU A 504 -0.40 19.10 -1.69
CA LEU A 504 -1.09 18.51 -2.85
C LEU A 504 -1.48 19.55 -3.89
N LEU A 505 -1.93 20.73 -3.44
CA LEU A 505 -2.27 21.85 -4.32
C LEU A 505 -1.02 22.39 -5.03
N LEU A 506 0.04 22.66 -4.27
CA LEU A 506 1.29 23.22 -4.80
C LEU A 506 2.02 22.26 -5.74
N SER A 507 1.94 20.96 -5.49
CA SER A 507 2.50 19.92 -6.38
C SER A 507 1.62 19.57 -7.59
N GLY A 508 0.49 20.29 -7.78
CA GLY A 508 -0.38 20.12 -8.92
C GLY A 508 -1.07 18.76 -8.98
N LEU A 509 -1.41 18.19 -7.81
CA LEU A 509 -2.12 16.92 -7.68
C LEU A 509 -3.63 17.08 -7.59
N GLY A 510 -4.13 18.31 -7.51
CA GLY A 510 -5.57 18.60 -7.54
C GLY A 510 -5.85 20.08 -7.30
N GLU A 511 -7.14 20.40 -7.22
CA GLU A 511 -7.64 21.73 -6.89
C GLU A 511 -8.49 21.70 -5.61
N VAL A 512 -8.65 22.85 -4.95
CA VAL A 512 -9.52 22.99 -3.77
C VAL A 512 -10.97 22.71 -4.18
N SER A 513 -11.64 21.81 -3.44
CA SER A 513 -13.03 21.43 -3.73
C SER A 513 -14.04 22.06 -2.76
N ARG A 514 -15.34 21.86 -3.02
CA ARG A 514 -16.43 22.22 -2.10
C ARG A 514 -16.41 21.41 -0.80
N ILE A 515 -15.84 20.19 -0.82
CA ILE A 515 -15.78 19.31 0.36
C ILE A 515 -15.03 20.00 1.52
N GLY A 516 -14.13 20.94 1.20
CA GLY A 516 -13.38 21.72 2.18
C GLY A 516 -11.93 21.23 2.21
N GLU A 517 -11.58 20.44 3.23
CA GLU A 517 -10.21 19.96 3.47
C GLU A 517 -9.71 18.89 2.48
N VAL A 518 -10.45 18.65 1.40
CA VAL A 518 -10.11 17.65 0.37
C VAL A 518 -9.73 18.36 -0.93
N ILE A 519 -8.46 18.20 -1.30
CA ILE A 519 -7.96 18.52 -2.64
C ILE A 519 -8.44 17.43 -3.59
N LEU A 520 -9.16 17.83 -4.64
CA LEU A 520 -9.78 16.90 -5.59
C LEU A 520 -8.87 16.72 -6.81
N ASN A 521 -8.54 15.47 -7.11
CA ASN A 521 -7.71 15.10 -8.25
C ASN A 521 -8.57 14.91 -9.52
N PRO A 522 -8.11 15.32 -10.71
CA PRO A 522 -8.91 15.24 -11.94
C PRO A 522 -9.23 13.81 -12.41
N TYR A 523 -8.47 12.80 -12.00
CA TYR A 523 -8.70 11.40 -12.41
C TYR A 523 -9.27 10.53 -11.29
N LEU A 524 -8.83 10.75 -10.04
CA LEU A 524 -9.32 10.00 -8.88
C LEU A 524 -10.56 10.63 -8.22
N GLY A 525 -10.86 11.88 -8.56
CA GLY A 525 -11.82 12.68 -7.82
C GLY A 525 -11.36 12.89 -6.37
N PRO A 526 -12.29 12.94 -5.39
CA PRO A 526 -11.94 13.06 -3.97
C PRO A 526 -11.62 11.71 -3.31
N ARG A 527 -11.59 10.60 -4.06
CA ARG A 527 -11.45 9.22 -3.56
C ARG A 527 -9.99 8.86 -3.24
N LEU A 528 -9.32 9.71 -2.48
CA LEU A 528 -7.88 9.60 -2.25
C LEU A 528 -7.52 9.68 -0.78
N LYS A 529 -6.35 9.14 -0.43
CA LYS A 529 -5.55 9.60 0.70
C LYS A 529 -4.18 10.00 0.20
N SER A 530 -3.53 10.83 0.99
CA SER A 530 -2.22 11.37 0.69
C SER A 530 -1.20 11.02 1.77
N GLY A 531 0.06 11.19 1.39
CA GLY A 531 1.14 11.41 2.33
C GLY A 531 2.29 12.14 1.65
N SER A 532 3.20 12.65 2.46
CA SER A 532 4.32 13.49 2.00
C SER A 532 5.64 12.99 2.56
N VAL A 533 6.69 13.04 1.75
CA VAL A 533 8.08 12.91 2.19
C VAL A 533 8.74 14.27 2.03
N THR A 534 9.16 14.90 3.13
CA THR A 534 9.95 16.14 3.04
C THR A 534 11.44 15.83 2.97
N THR A 535 12.22 16.64 2.27
CA THR A 535 13.66 16.42 2.05
C THR A 535 14.42 17.68 1.65
N ASP A 536 15.74 17.65 1.85
CA ASP A 536 16.70 18.62 1.29
C ASP A 536 17.27 18.20 -0.08
N MET A 537 16.88 17.04 -0.61
CA MET A 537 17.32 16.59 -1.93
C MET A 537 16.89 17.61 -2.99
N PRO A 538 17.81 18.12 -3.83
CA PRO A 538 17.46 19.06 -4.89
C PRO A 538 16.57 18.34 -5.89
N MET A 539 15.42 18.93 -6.21
CA MET A 539 14.50 18.38 -7.19
C MET A 539 13.67 19.47 -7.86
N THR A 540 13.39 19.30 -9.14
CA THR A 540 12.53 20.23 -9.88
C THR A 540 11.08 20.07 -9.46
N ALA A 541 10.48 21.16 -8.99
CA ALA A 541 9.09 21.19 -8.54
C ALA A 541 8.11 21.10 -9.72
N ASP A 542 6.95 20.49 -9.46
CA ASP A 542 5.78 20.62 -10.31
C ASP A 542 5.11 21.98 -10.11
N ARG A 543 4.17 22.29 -11.01
CA ARG A 543 3.32 23.47 -10.93
C ARG A 543 1.87 23.08 -10.59
N PRO A 544 1.13 23.95 -9.89
CA PRO A 544 -0.32 23.83 -9.72
C PRO A 544 -1.06 23.60 -11.05
N ILE A 545 -2.27 23.05 -10.96
CA ILE A 545 -3.11 22.74 -12.12
C ILE A 545 -4.40 23.57 -12.12
N ASP A 546 -4.96 23.73 -13.32
CA ASP A 546 -6.30 24.27 -13.53
C ASP A 546 -7.05 23.32 -14.47
N PHE A 547 -8.05 22.60 -13.94
CA PHE A 547 -8.94 21.75 -14.71
C PHE A 547 -10.40 22.22 -14.61
N GLY A 548 -10.62 23.49 -14.23
CA GLY A 548 -11.94 24.10 -14.12
C GLY A 548 -12.75 23.67 -12.91
N LEU A 549 -12.11 23.15 -11.84
CA LEU A 549 -12.84 22.66 -10.67
C LEU A 549 -13.62 23.77 -9.97
N GLN A 550 -13.07 24.99 -9.90
CA GLN A 550 -13.73 26.10 -9.20
C GLN A 550 -15.10 26.41 -9.81
N THR A 551 -15.18 26.48 -11.15
CA THR A 551 -16.45 26.64 -11.87
C THR A 551 -17.39 25.47 -11.63
N PHE A 552 -16.88 24.23 -11.71
CA PHE A 552 -17.69 23.03 -11.50
C PHE A 552 -18.29 22.98 -10.08
N CYS A 553 -17.46 23.17 -9.05
CA CYS A 553 -17.90 23.16 -7.65
C CYS A 553 -18.86 24.32 -7.35
N ASN A 554 -18.73 25.48 -8.00
CA ASN A 554 -19.67 26.58 -7.81
C ASN A 554 -21.09 26.24 -8.31
N SER A 555 -21.21 25.35 -9.29
CA SER A 555 -22.51 24.88 -9.82
C SER A 555 -23.01 23.57 -9.21
N CYS A 556 -22.19 22.85 -8.43
CA CYS A 556 -22.50 21.54 -7.89
C CYS A 556 -22.59 21.54 -6.35
N ASN A 557 -23.70 21.02 -5.81
CA ASN A 557 -23.94 20.91 -4.36
C ASN A 557 -24.09 19.46 -3.88
N LYS A 558 -23.70 18.45 -4.67
CA LYS A 558 -23.92 17.04 -4.33
C LYS A 558 -23.29 16.66 -3.00
N CYS A 559 -22.01 16.98 -2.77
CA CYS A 559 -21.34 16.65 -1.51
C CYS A 559 -21.97 17.35 -0.29
N ALA A 560 -22.42 18.60 -0.43
CA ALA A 560 -23.12 19.32 0.63
C ALA A 560 -24.46 18.66 0.97
N ARG A 561 -25.23 18.27 -0.06
CA ARG A 561 -26.52 17.62 0.08
C ARG A 561 -26.43 16.24 0.76
N GLU A 562 -25.44 15.44 0.37
CA GLU A 562 -25.28 14.06 0.89
C GLU A 562 -24.52 14.00 2.23
N CYS A 563 -24.07 15.12 2.80
CA CYS A 563 -23.30 15.14 4.04
C CYS A 563 -24.21 14.82 5.25
N PRO A 564 -24.03 13.68 5.96
CA PRO A 564 -24.95 13.29 7.03
C PRO A 564 -25.02 14.29 8.19
N SER A 565 -23.92 15.00 8.45
CA SER A 565 -23.82 16.01 9.52
C SER A 565 -24.12 17.44 9.06
N GLY A 566 -24.36 17.66 7.75
CA GLY A 566 -24.53 19.01 7.20
C GLY A 566 -23.27 19.90 7.30
N ALA A 567 -22.09 19.31 7.48
CA ALA A 567 -20.84 20.05 7.72
C ALA A 567 -20.26 20.74 6.47
N ILE A 568 -20.63 20.28 5.27
CA ILE A 568 -20.12 20.83 4.01
C ILE A 568 -21.00 22.01 3.57
N THR A 569 -20.39 23.16 3.29
CA THR A 569 -21.11 24.38 2.89
C THR A 569 -21.86 24.24 1.55
N ALA A 570 -23.12 24.65 1.54
CA ALA A 570 -23.94 24.83 0.33
C ALA A 570 -23.85 26.28 -0.24
N GLY A 571 -23.06 27.16 0.39
CA GLY A 571 -22.89 28.56 -0.01
C GLY A 571 -21.97 28.75 -1.23
N PRO A 572 -21.63 30.01 -1.57
CA PRO A 572 -20.66 30.31 -2.63
C PRO A 572 -19.34 29.55 -2.44
N LYS A 573 -18.73 29.12 -3.56
CA LYS A 573 -17.42 28.47 -3.55
C LYS A 573 -16.29 29.50 -3.48
#